data_AF-A0A4Y8C4H5-F1
#
_entry.id   AF-A0A4Y8C4H5-F1
#
_cell.length_a   1.000
_cell.length_b   1.000
_cell.length_c   1.000
_cell.angle_alpha   90.00
_cell.angle_beta   90.00
_cell.angle_gamma   90.00
#
_symmetry.space_group_name_H-M   'P 1'
#
loop_
_entity.id
_entity.type
_entity.pdbx_description
1 polymer ?
#
loop_
_entity_poly.entity_id
_entity_poly.type
_entity_poly.pdbx_seq_one_letter_code
_entity_poly.pdbx_strand_id
1 'polypeptide(L)' 'MQASLANGAKGEGDNEDLHFADTVKGSDWGCDQEVARMFAQTAPKAVRELAAWGVPWTRVTKGPRTVVINAQKTV' A
#
# COMPACT_ATOMS: atom_id res chain seq x y z
N MET A 1 -5.40 5.44 -9.82
CA MET A 1 -5.62 4.33 -8.87
C MET A 1 -4.63 4.51 -7.73
N GLN A 2 -5.09 5.09 -6.63
CA GLN A 2 -4.31 5.41 -5.43
C GLN A 2 -4.33 4.22 -4.43
N ALA A 3 -4.22 2.99 -4.92
CA ALA A 3 -4.56 1.79 -4.15
C ALA A 3 -3.45 1.29 -3.20
N SER A 4 -2.37 2.06 -2.97
CA SER A 4 -1.36 1.65 -1.98
C SER A 4 -0.77 2.85 -1.26
N LEU A 5 -1.37 3.11 -0.11
CA LEU A 5 -0.94 3.98 0.98
C LEU A 5 0.49 3.66 1.44
N ALA A 6 1.49 4.15 0.70
CA ALA A 6 2.86 4.44 1.17
C ALA A 6 3.84 4.91 0.07
N ASN A 7 3.38 5.42 -1.09
CA ASN A 7 4.32 6.22 -1.89
C ASN A 7 4.38 7.63 -1.29
N GLY A 8 5.30 7.88 -0.35
CA GLY A 8 5.45 9.17 0.33
C GLY A 8 5.64 10.39 -0.58
N ALA A 9 5.83 10.22 -1.89
CA ALA A 9 5.81 11.29 -2.90
C ALA A 9 4.46 11.48 -3.63
N LYS A 10 3.54 10.50 -3.56
CA LYS A 10 2.19 10.53 -4.20
C LYS A 10 1.03 10.30 -3.24
N GLY A 11 1.30 10.08 -1.95
CA GLY A 11 0.30 9.83 -0.90
C GLY A 11 -0.09 11.08 -0.10
N GLU A 12 0.36 12.27 -0.50
CA GLU A 12 -0.09 13.50 0.14
C GLU A 12 -1.60 13.69 -0.11
N GLY A 13 -2.37 13.81 0.98
CA GLY A 13 -3.83 13.88 0.93
C GLY A 13 -4.55 12.52 0.81
N ASP A 14 -3.82 11.41 0.76
CA ASP A 14 -4.42 10.07 0.72
C ASP A 14 -5.00 9.65 2.08
N ASN A 15 -6.10 8.92 2.06
CA ASN A 15 -6.76 8.40 3.26
C ASN A 15 -7.68 7.22 2.91
N GLU A 16 -8.14 6.51 3.94
CA GLU A 16 -8.95 5.31 3.80
C GLU A 16 -10.32 5.57 3.13
N ASP A 17 -10.88 6.78 3.24
CA ASP A 17 -12.15 7.14 2.59
C ASP A 17 -11.99 7.31 1.09
N LEU A 18 -10.91 7.96 0.65
CA LEU A 18 -10.59 8.10 -0.77
C LEU A 18 -10.30 6.74 -1.41
N HIS A 19 -9.52 5.89 -0.73
CA HIS A 19 -9.27 4.53 -1.20
C HIS A 19 -10.58 3.74 -1.34
N PHE A 20 -11.44 3.77 -0.31
CA PHE A 20 -12.75 3.11 -0.39
C PHE A 20 -13.58 3.60 -1.58
N ALA A 21 -13.69 4.92 -1.77
CA ALA A 21 -14.46 5.50 -2.87
C ALA A 21 -13.91 5.07 -4.25
N ASP A 22 -12.59 5.07 -4.41
CA ASP A 22 -11.91 4.59 -5.60
C ASP A 22 -12.18 3.10 -5.85
N THR A 23 -12.19 2.26 -4.80
CA THR A 23 -12.49 0.82 -4.91
C THR A 23 -13.93 0.58 -5.35
N VAL A 24 -14.92 1.25 -4.72
CA VAL A 24 -16.33 1.10 -5.08
C VAL A 24 -16.56 1.54 -6.52
N LYS A 25 -16.06 2.73 -6.89
CA LYS A 25 -16.16 3.24 -8.27
C LYS A 25 -15.44 2.33 -9.27
N GLY A 26 -14.24 1.86 -8.92
CA GLY A 26 -13.43 0.99 -9.78
C GLY A 26 -14.03 -0.40 -10.00
N SER A 27 -14.84 -0.87 -9.05
CA SER A 27 -15.61 -2.11 -9.17
C SER A 27 -16.86 -1.99 -10.05
N ASP A 28 -17.12 -0.81 -10.63
CA ASP A 28 -18.38 -0.48 -11.28
C ASP A 28 -19.58 -0.69 -10.33
N TRP A 29 -19.43 -0.26 -9.06
CA TRP A 29 -20.42 -0.41 -7.98
C TRP A 29 -20.82 -1.86 -7.66
N GLY A 30 -20.11 -2.85 -8.23
CA GLY A 30 -20.41 -4.27 -8.08
C GLY A 30 -19.74 -4.96 -6.89
N CYS A 31 -18.80 -4.29 -6.18
CA CYS A 31 -18.20 -4.88 -4.98
C CYS A 31 -19.14 -4.83 -3.77
N ASP A 32 -18.97 -5.77 -2.85
CA ASP A 32 -19.51 -5.65 -1.51
C ASP A 32 -18.83 -4.47 -0.78
N GLN A 33 -19.62 -3.45 -0.44
CA GLN A 33 -19.09 -2.21 0.12
C GLN A 33 -18.69 -2.35 1.60
N GLU A 34 -19.28 -3.27 2.36
CA GLU A 34 -18.86 -3.52 3.74
C GLU A 34 -17.47 -4.17 3.74
N VAL A 35 -17.27 -5.14 2.85
CA VAL A 35 -15.97 -5.79 2.64
C VAL A 35 -14.93 -4.79 2.13
N ALA A 36 -15.28 -3.95 1.14
CA ALA A 36 -14.39 -2.93 0.61
C ALA A 36 -13.97 -1.91 1.68
N ARG A 37 -14.91 -1.51 2.57
CA ARG A 37 -14.64 -0.61 3.68
C ARG A 37 -13.66 -1.22 4.67
N MET A 38 -13.91 -2.45 5.10
CA MET A 38 -13.02 -3.19 5.99
C MET A 38 -11.62 -3.33 5.37
N PHE A 39 -11.55 -3.65 4.08
CA PHE A 39 -10.28 -3.79 3.35
C PHE A 39 -9.50 -2.48 3.34
N ALA A 40 -10.13 -1.36 2.96
CA ALA A 40 -9.47 -0.04 2.90
C ALA A 40 -8.89 0.37 4.27
N GLN A 41 -9.58 0.06 5.38
CA GLN A 41 -9.10 0.33 6.74
C GLN A 41 -7.98 -0.63 7.20
N THR A 42 -7.95 -1.85 6.67
CA THR A 42 -6.99 -2.90 7.08
C THR A 42 -5.70 -2.82 6.28
N ALA A 43 -5.76 -2.42 5.01
CA ALA A 43 -4.62 -2.37 4.09
C ALA A 43 -3.38 -1.63 4.67
N PRO A 44 -3.49 -0.45 5.32
CA PRO A 44 -2.32 0.23 5.89
C PRO A 44 -1.63 -0.56 7.01
N LYS A 45 -2.38 -1.39 7.75
CA LYS A 45 -1.83 -2.20 8.83
C LYS A 45 -1.09 -3.40 8.25
N ALA A 46 -1.70 -4.08 7.27
CA ALA A 46 -1.10 -5.19 6.56
C ALA A 46 0.20 -4.80 5.83
N VAL A 47 0.25 -3.64 5.16
CA VAL A 47 1.48 -3.17 4.48
C VAL A 47 2.62 -2.92 5.46
N ARG A 48 2.34 -2.38 6.65
CA ARG A 48 3.34 -2.18 7.71
C ARG A 48 3.82 -3.51 8.27
N GLU A 49 2.93 -4.47 8.46
CA GLU A 49 3.26 -5.83 8.89
C GLU A 49 4.20 -6.53 7.88
N LEU A 50 3.87 -6.45 6.58
CA LEU A 50 4.75 -6.97 5.52
C LEU A 50 6.14 -6.32 5.54
N ALA A 51 6.22 -5.02 5.80
CA ALA A 51 7.50 -4.34 5.96
C ALA A 51 8.29 -4.86 7.18
N ALA A 52 7.60 -5.15 8.30
CA ALA A 52 8.21 -5.73 9.50
C ALA A 52 8.71 -7.17 9.25
N TRP A 53 8.00 -7.95 8.44
CA TRP A 53 8.44 -9.28 7.99
C TRP A 53 9.59 -9.26 6.98
N GLY A 54 10.00 -8.08 6.53
CA GLY A 54 11.19 -7.92 5.69
C GLY A 54 10.90 -7.85 4.20
N VAL A 55 9.65 -7.64 3.78
CA VAL A 55 9.33 -7.37 2.38
C VAL A 55 10.13 -6.15 1.89
N PRO A 56 10.93 -6.28 0.83
CA PRO A 56 11.84 -5.23 0.38
C PRO A 56 11.11 -4.19 -0.48
N TRP A 57 10.24 -3.39 0.13
CA TRP A 57 9.56 -2.29 -0.57
C TRP A 57 10.55 -1.28 -1.16
N THR A 58 10.28 -0.79 -2.37
CA THR A 58 10.99 0.38 -2.90
C THR A 58 10.79 1.57 -1.97
N ARG A 59 11.84 2.34 -1.68
CA ARG A 59 11.79 3.52 -0.81
C ARG A 59 11.76 4.79 -1.64
N VAL A 60 11.03 5.81 -1.17
CA VAL A 60 10.97 7.15 -1.80
C VAL A 60 12.35 7.81 -1.79
N THR A 61 13.04 7.71 -0.65
CA THR A 61 14.44 8.09 -0.48
C THR A 61 15.24 6.89 -0.02
N LYS A 62 16.46 6.76 -0.53
CA LYS A 62 17.35 5.65 -0.16
C LYS A 62 17.64 5.69 1.34
N GLY A 63 17.43 4.56 2.00
CA GLY A 63 17.82 4.34 3.39
C GLY A 63 19.13 3.55 3.52
N PRO A 64 19.66 3.37 4.74
CA PRO A 64 20.91 2.64 4.97
C PRO A 64 20.78 1.11 4.85
N ARG A 65 19.57 0.58 4.65
CA ARG A 65 19.30 -0.87 4.66
C ARG A 65 19.66 -1.50 3.32
N THR A 66 20.59 -2.46 3.32
CA THR A 66 20.88 -3.34 2.18
C THR A 66 19.98 -4.58 2.23
N VAL A 67 19.45 -5.00 1.07
CA VAL A 67 18.61 -6.20 0.94
C VAL A 67 19.15 -7.10 -0.17
N VAL A 68 18.87 -8.41 -0.12
CA VAL A 68 19.23 -9.36 -1.18
C VAL A 68 17.97 -9.68 -1.99
N ILE A 69 17.99 -9.37 -3.28
CA ILE A 69 16.91 -9.65 -4.22
C ILE A 69 17.52 -10.49 -5.35
N ASN A 70 16.93 -11.64 -5.68
CA ASN A 70 17.45 -12.57 -6.70
C ASN A 70 18.94 -12.93 -6.50
N ALA A 71 19.32 -13.26 -5.25
CA ALA A 71 20.70 -13.53 -4.84
C ALA A 71 21.72 -12.39 -5.06
N GLN A 72 21.25 -11.17 -5.36
CA GLN A 72 22.08 -9.99 -5.53
C GLN A 72 21.86 -9.00 -4.38
N LYS A 73 22.94 -8.44 -3.83
CA LYS A 73 22.83 -7.33 -2.88
C LYS A 73 22.38 -6.09 -3.64
N THR A 74 21.13 -5.69 -3.43
CA THR A 74 20.58 -4.45 -3.97
C THR A 74 20.83 -3.33 -2.96
N VAL A 75 21.51 -2.27 -3.40
CA VAL A 75 21.92 -1.13 -2.57
C VAL A 75 20.98 0.04 -2.72
#